data_AF-A0A9C9KVK0-F1
#
_entry.id   AF-A0A9C9KVK0-F1
#
_cell.length_a   1.000
_cell.length_b   1.000
_cell.length_c   1.000
_cell.angle_alpha   90.00
_cell.angle_beta   90.00
_cell.angle_gamma   90.00
#
_symmetry.space_group_name_H-M   'P 1'
#
loop_
_entity.id
_entity.type
_entity.pdbx_description
1 polymer ?
#
loop_
_entity_poly.entity_id
_entity_poly.type
_entity_poly.pdbx_seq_one_letter_code
_entity_poly.pdbx_strand_id
1 'polypeptide(L)' 'MNSERYVYPFEDGNMSMKSLLGGKGAGLAEMASIGLPVPPGFTVTTEACNRYLNEH' A
#
# COMPACT_ATOMS: atom_id res chain seq x y z
N MET A 1 2.27 18.03 -12.15
CA MET A 1 2.99 17.59 -10.94
C MET A 1 2.11 16.55 -10.27
N ASN A 2 2.40 15.26 -10.47
CA ASN A 2 1.72 14.22 -9.71
C ASN A 2 2.31 14.25 -8.30
N SER A 3 1.49 14.55 -7.30
CA SER A 3 1.86 14.29 -5.91
C SER A 3 1.88 12.77 -5.74
N GLU A 4 3.07 12.17 -5.73
CA GLU A 4 3.22 10.74 -5.45
C GLU A 4 2.66 10.44 -4.06
N ARG A 5 1.75 9.47 -4.00
CA ARG A 5 1.11 9.03 -2.75
C ARG A 5 1.93 7.89 -2.16
N TYR A 6 2.55 8.12 -1.00
CA TYR A 6 3.38 7.09 -0.35
C TYR A 6 2.66 6.25 0.71
N VAL A 7 1.48 6.67 1.16
CA VAL A 7 0.72 6.01 2.22
C VAL A 7 -0.68 5.66 1.71
N TYR A 8 -1.01 4.38 1.78
CA TYR A 8 -2.31 3.82 1.39
C TYR A 8 -2.98 3.18 2.60
N PRO A 9 -4.10 3.72 3.10
CA PRO A 9 -5.04 2.97 3.95
C PRO A 9 -5.40 1.64 3.28
N PHE A 10 -5.69 0.60 4.06
CA PHE A 10 -6.05 -0.70 3.49
C PHE A 10 -7.29 -0.62 2.58
N GLU A 11 -8.20 0.29 2.88
CA GLU A 11 -9.43 0.54 2.12
C GLU A 11 -9.17 1.12 0.71
N ASP A 12 -8.00 1.72 0.50
CA ASP A 12 -7.63 2.38 -0.76
C ASP A 12 -6.76 1.49 -1.66
N GLY A 13 -6.57 0.21 -1.30
CA GLY A 13 -5.74 -0.75 -2.03
C GLY A 13 -6.50 -2.00 -2.47
N ASN A 14 -5.84 -2.84 -3.25
CA ASN A 14 -6.33 -4.17 -3.61
C ASN A 14 -5.17 -5.08 -4.08
N MET A 15 -5.48 -6.34 -4.40
CA MET A 15 -4.50 -7.34 -4.81
C MET A 15 -3.71 -6.95 -6.08
N SER A 16 -4.28 -6.16 -6.99
CA SER A 16 -3.60 -5.73 -8.22
C SER A 16 -2.41 -4.79 -7.96
N MET A 17 -2.37 -4.15 -6.79
CA MET A 17 -1.34 -3.20 -6.40
C MET A 17 -0.12 -3.85 -5.74
N LYS A 18 0.09 -5.15 -5.93
CA LYS A 18 1.19 -5.93 -5.32
C LYS A 18 2.58 -5.34 -5.56
N SER A 19 2.84 -4.76 -6.73
CA SER A 19 4.12 -4.11 -7.03
C SER A 19 4.36 -2.84 -6.19
N LEU A 20 3.28 -2.14 -5.84
CA LEU A 20 3.32 -0.87 -5.11
C LEU A 20 3.22 -1.07 -3.58
N LEU A 21 2.38 -2.00 -3.12
CA LEU A 21 2.07 -2.24 -1.71
C LEU A 21 2.82 -3.46 -1.13
N GLY A 22 3.48 -4.24 -1.98
CA GLY A 22 4.02 -5.55 -1.62
C GLY A 22 2.94 -6.61 -1.42
N GLY A 23 3.35 -7.87 -1.29
CA GLY A 23 2.41 -9.00 -1.20
C GLY A 23 1.53 -9.01 0.06
N LYS A 24 2.07 -8.57 1.21
CA LYS A 24 1.30 -8.50 2.46
C LYS A 24 0.35 -7.31 2.48
N GLY A 25 0.81 -6.12 2.06
CA GLY A 25 -0.01 -4.91 1.99
C GLY A 25 -1.16 -5.06 1.01
N ALA A 26 -0.90 -5.60 -0.19
CA ALA A 26 -1.95 -5.88 -1.17
C ALA A 26 -2.96 -6.94 -0.70
N GLY A 27 -2.51 -7.96 0.04
CA GLY A 27 -3.40 -8.95 0.64
C GLY A 27 -4.28 -8.38 1.76
N LEU A 28 -3.72 -7.55 2.65
CA LEU A 28 -4.49 -6.85 3.68
C LEU A 28 -5.52 -5.89 3.08
N ALA A 29 -5.13 -5.17 2.03
CA ALA A 29 -6.02 -4.28 1.30
C ALA A 29 -7.16 -5.02 0.60
N GLU A 30 -6.87 -6.18 -0.02
CA GLU A 30 -7.91 -7.04 -0.60
C GLU A 30 -8.89 -7.56 0.46
N MET A 31 -8.39 -7.99 1.63
CA MET A 31 -9.25 -8.43 2.72
C MET A 31 -10.15 -7.30 3.23
N ALA A 32 -9.61 -6.08 3.34
CA ALA A 32 -10.38 -4.90 3.73
C ALA A 32 -11.42 -4.52 2.66
N SER A 33 -11.08 -4.57 1.37
CA SER A 33 -11.97 -4.18 0.26
C SER A 33 -13.17 -5.12 0.09
N ILE A 34 -13.01 -6.41 0.38
CA ILE A 34 -14.11 -7.39 0.37
C ILE A 34 -14.91 -7.44 1.69
N GLY A 35 -14.57 -6.59 2.66
CA GLY A 35 -15.32 -6.43 3.91
C GLY A 35 -14.98 -7.46 5.01
N LEU A 36 -13.83 -8.13 4.93
CA LEU A 36 -13.35 -8.93 6.07
C LEU A 36 -12.93 -8.02 7.22
N PRO A 37 -13.09 -8.46 8.49
CA PRO A 37 -12.70 -7.68 9.65
C PRO A 37 -11.17 -7.59 9.77
N VAL A 38 -10.58 -6.61 9.09
CA VAL A 38 -9.17 -6.23 9.20
C VAL A 38 -9.08 -5.02 10.14
N PRO A 39 -8.19 -5.03 11.15
CA PRO A 39 -7.95 -3.84 11.96
C PRO A 39 -7.52 -2.64 11.09
N PRO A 40 -7.90 -1.40 11.44
CA PRO A 40 -7.49 -0.22 10.69
C PRO A 40 -5.97 -0.12 10.56
N GLY A 41 -5.50 0.26 9.37
CA GLY A 41 -4.08 0.35 9.09
C GLY A 41 -3.78 0.88 7.69
N PHE A 42 -2.50 0.94 7.37
CA PHE A 42 -2.02 1.44 6.10
C PHE A 42 -0.72 0.73 5.67
N THR A 43 -0.41 0.85 4.39
CA THR A 43 0.84 0.41 3.79
C THR A 43 1.64 1.62 3.32
N VAL A 44 2.93 1.64 3.65
CA VAL A 44 3.92 2.53 3.01
C VAL A 44 4.42 1.86 1.74
N THR A 45 4.35 2.57 0.62
CA THR A 45 4.63 2.02 -0.70
C THR A 45 6.09 1.58 -0.90
N THR A 46 6.32 0.70 -1.87
CA THR A 46 7.66 0.34 -2.36
C THR A 46 8.36 1.53 -3.02
N GLU A 47 7.62 2.45 -3.64
CA GLU A 47 8.16 3.70 -4.20
C GLU A 47 8.79 4.58 -3.12
N ALA A 48 8.13 4.73 -1.97
CA ALA A 48 8.69 5.45 -0.82
C ALA A 48 10.00 4.82 -0.32
N CYS A 49 10.06 3.48 -0.29
CA CYS A 49 11.28 2.75 0.05
C CYS A 49 12.41 3.02 -0.96
N ASN A 50 12.14 2.90 -2.25
CA ASN A 50 13.11 3.17 -3.31
C ASN A 50 13.62 4.61 -3.26
N ARG A 51 12.73 5.57 -3.04
CA ARG A 51 13.11 6.98 -2.89
C ARG A 51 14.06 7.18 -1.72
N TYR A 52 13.73 6.61 -0.55
CA TYR A 52 14.61 6.69 0.62
C TYR A 52 16.01 6.15 0.33
N LEU A 53 16.11 4.99 -0.35
CA LEU A 53 17.38 4.34 -0.69
C LEU A 53 18.18 5.05 -1.80
N ASN A 54 17.55 5.87 -2.63
CA ASN A 54 18.21 6.56 -3.74
C ASN A 54 18.59 8.01 -3.39
N GLU A 55 17.88 8.63 -2.45
CA GLU A 55 18.14 10.01 -1.99
C GLU A 55 19.04 10.07 -0.74
N HIS A 56 19.43 8.92 -0.18
CA HIS A 56 20.35 8.77 0.95
C HIS A 56 21.41 7.71 0.63
#